data_AF-A0A2E7S4H9-F1
#
_entry.id   AF-A0A2E7S4H9-F1
#
_cell.length_a   1.000
_cell.length_b   1.000
_cell.length_c   1.000
_cell.angle_alpha   90.00
_cell.angle_beta   90.00
_cell.angle_gamma   90.00
#
_symmetry.space_group_name_H-M   'P 1'
#
loop_
_entity.id
_entity.type
_entity.pdbx_description
1 polymer ?
#
loop_
_entity_poly.entity_id
_entity_poly.type
_entity_poly.pdbx_seq_one_letter_code
_entity_poly.pdbx_strand_id
1 'polypeptide(L)'
;MHNNALSIRKQTATPRQQSLIESRMAHLEPEMRNELMLGKSVEEITGDEAREIIDKLQEIGDRIGYPPSEKQSALILKLADQLGIGLDEVLGLAGVTEIPELTGGGDGTASELIGKLIQMTRDLPSTEAQVELIEKLVEQNEKSLSEVLSTVGARDISELTKSDASDIISKMKGRGRGRSRKKRS
;
A
#
# COMPACT_ATOMS: atom_id res chain seq x y z
N MET A 1 6.09 -22.72 -35.35
CA MET A 1 6.30 -21.26 -35.18
C MET A 1 6.08 -20.80 -33.72
N HIS A 2 6.59 -21.54 -32.71
CA HIS A 2 6.47 -21.15 -31.29
C HIS A 2 7.79 -20.59 -30.73
N ASN A 3 8.94 -21.04 -31.27
CA ASN A 3 10.26 -20.60 -30.81
C ASN A 3 10.60 -19.15 -31.21
N ASN A 4 10.12 -18.66 -32.37
CA ASN A 4 10.50 -17.32 -32.86
C ASN A 4 9.97 -16.17 -31.98
N ALA A 5 8.80 -16.35 -31.36
CA ALA A 5 8.22 -15.35 -30.47
C ALA A 5 8.95 -15.26 -29.11
N LEU A 6 9.56 -16.38 -28.66
CA LEU A 6 10.41 -16.41 -27.47
C LEU A 6 11.77 -15.77 -27.74
N SER A 7 12.32 -15.94 -28.96
CA SER A 7 13.58 -15.31 -29.39
C SER A 7 13.47 -13.78 -29.40
N ILE A 8 12.39 -13.23 -29.95
CA ILE A 8 12.16 -11.77 -30.03
C ILE A 8 11.95 -11.18 -28.64
N ARG A 9 11.26 -11.88 -27.73
CA ARG A 9 11.08 -11.45 -26.32
C ARG A 9 12.37 -11.41 -25.50
N LYS A 10 13.43 -12.10 -25.94
CA LYS A 10 14.75 -12.11 -25.29
C LYS A 10 15.68 -11.02 -25.81
N GLN A 11 15.36 -10.39 -26.96
CA GLN A 11 16.24 -9.39 -27.58
C GLN A 11 16.40 -8.14 -26.71
N THR A 12 15.35 -7.73 -25.99
CA THR A 12 15.38 -6.58 -25.10
C THR A 12 14.59 -6.87 -23.82
N ALA A 13 14.96 -6.21 -22.74
CA ALA A 13 14.20 -6.23 -21.50
C ALA A 13 12.76 -5.76 -21.74
N THR A 14 11.80 -6.39 -21.07
CA THR A 14 10.41 -5.94 -21.13
C THR A 14 10.25 -4.59 -20.43
N PRO A 15 9.28 -3.75 -20.82
CA PRO A 15 9.04 -2.46 -20.14
C PRO A 15 8.86 -2.60 -18.62
N ARG A 16 8.28 -3.71 -18.17
CA ARG A 16 8.11 -4.01 -16.75
C ARG A 16 9.45 -4.28 -16.03
N GLN A 17 10.36 -5.00 -16.68
CA GLN A 17 11.71 -5.24 -16.14
C GLN A 17 12.50 -3.93 -16.07
N GLN A 18 12.43 -3.12 -17.14
CA GLN A 18 13.08 -1.82 -17.22
C GLN A 18 12.63 -0.89 -16.08
N SER A 19 11.32 -0.69 -15.92
CA SER A 19 10.79 0.16 -14.84
C SER A 19 11.15 -0.37 -13.45
N LEU A 20 11.22 -1.70 -13.26
CA LEU A 20 11.65 -2.27 -11.99
C LEU A 20 13.12 -1.94 -11.71
N ILE A 21 14.00 -2.16 -12.68
CA ILE A 21 15.43 -1.88 -12.56
C ILE A 21 15.66 -0.41 -12.25
N GLU A 22 15.05 0.51 -13.02
CA GLU A 22 15.14 1.96 -12.79
C GLU A 22 14.72 2.34 -11.37
N SER A 23 13.57 1.84 -10.93
CA SER A 23 13.03 2.18 -9.61
C SER A 23 13.93 1.73 -8.46
N ARG A 24 14.59 0.58 -8.59
CA ARG A 24 15.49 0.04 -7.56
C ARG A 24 16.85 0.70 -7.61
N MET A 25 17.34 1.00 -8.80
CA MET A 25 18.62 1.67 -9.01
C MET A 25 18.62 3.12 -8.54
N ALA A 26 17.48 3.81 -8.57
CA ALA A 26 17.36 5.21 -8.13
C ALA A 26 17.92 5.47 -6.73
N HIS A 27 17.92 4.44 -5.88
CA HIS A 27 18.38 4.49 -4.48
C HIS A 27 19.80 3.96 -4.27
N LEU A 28 20.48 3.50 -5.32
CA LEU A 28 21.85 3.00 -5.22
C LEU A 28 22.86 4.11 -5.55
N GLU A 29 24.08 4.01 -5.03
CA GLU A 29 25.17 4.89 -5.41
C GLU A 29 25.53 4.76 -6.90
N PRO A 30 25.94 5.86 -7.58
CA PRO A 30 26.22 5.84 -9.02
C PRO A 30 27.25 4.78 -9.46
N GLU A 31 28.25 4.50 -8.62
CA GLU A 31 29.28 3.50 -8.88
C GLU A 31 28.68 2.08 -8.94
N MET A 32 27.85 1.73 -7.96
CA MET A 32 27.18 0.43 -7.91
C MET A 32 26.14 0.27 -9.03
N ARG A 33 25.49 1.37 -9.45
CA ARG A 33 24.64 1.37 -10.64
C ARG A 33 25.41 1.02 -11.90
N ASN A 34 26.57 1.66 -12.11
CA ASN A 34 27.41 1.43 -13.28
C ASN A 34 27.96 -0.01 -13.30
N GLU A 35 28.34 -0.55 -12.15
CA GLU A 35 28.78 -1.94 -12.01
C GLU A 35 27.65 -2.93 -12.34
N LEU A 36 26.44 -2.71 -11.82
CA LEU A 36 25.27 -3.55 -12.09
C LEU A 36 24.88 -3.56 -13.57
N MET A 37 24.94 -2.40 -14.22
CA MET A 37 24.57 -2.24 -15.63
C MET A 37 25.71 -2.54 -16.61
N LEU A 38 26.93 -2.77 -16.13
CA LEU A 38 28.13 -2.93 -16.96
C LEU A 38 28.30 -1.77 -17.98
N GLY A 39 27.92 -0.56 -17.58
CA GLY A 39 27.96 0.64 -18.43
C GLY A 39 26.89 0.74 -19.53
N LYS A 40 25.90 -0.16 -19.57
CA LYS A 40 24.77 -0.13 -20.51
C LYS A 40 23.60 0.72 -19.99
N SER A 41 22.76 1.20 -20.89
CA SER A 41 21.46 1.78 -20.53
C SER A 41 20.39 0.71 -20.32
N VAL A 42 19.27 1.08 -19.69
CA VAL A 42 18.14 0.17 -19.41
C VAL A 42 17.42 -0.27 -20.70
N GLU A 43 17.55 0.50 -21.77
CA GLU A 43 17.05 0.19 -23.11
C GLU A 43 17.94 -0.80 -23.88
N GLU A 44 19.22 -0.91 -23.49
CA GLU A 44 20.23 -1.70 -24.18
C GLU A 44 20.39 -3.12 -23.61
N ILE A 45 19.80 -3.39 -22.44
CA ILE A 45 19.88 -4.71 -21.80
C ILE A 45 18.90 -5.71 -22.42
N THR A 46 19.38 -6.93 -22.58
CA THR A 46 18.58 -8.08 -23.02
C THR A 46 17.65 -8.57 -21.90
N GLY A 47 16.67 -9.41 -22.26
CA GLY A 47 15.77 -10.00 -21.25
C GLY A 47 16.50 -10.92 -20.25
N ASP A 48 17.58 -11.57 -20.67
CA ASP A 48 18.39 -12.45 -19.82
C ASP A 48 19.29 -11.61 -18.89
N GLU A 49 19.93 -10.53 -19.38
CA GLU A 49 20.67 -9.57 -18.54
C GLU A 49 19.76 -8.86 -17.52
N ALA A 50 18.57 -8.45 -17.94
CA ALA A 50 17.59 -7.85 -17.04
C ALA A 50 17.21 -8.78 -15.88
N ARG A 51 17.15 -10.09 -16.13
CA ARG A 51 16.88 -11.07 -15.08
C ARG A 51 18.04 -11.13 -14.08
N GLU A 52 19.27 -11.22 -14.56
CA GLU A 52 20.46 -11.23 -13.67
C GLU A 52 20.58 -9.93 -12.86
N ILE A 53 20.28 -8.78 -13.47
CA ILE A 53 20.27 -7.48 -12.77
C ILE A 53 19.18 -7.46 -11.70
N ILE A 54 17.97 -7.95 -12.01
CA ILE A 54 16.88 -8.03 -11.03
C ILE A 54 17.25 -8.95 -9.86
N ASP A 55 17.86 -10.11 -10.13
CA ASP A 55 18.27 -11.05 -9.10
C ASP A 55 19.33 -10.40 -8.16
N LYS A 56 20.32 -9.70 -8.72
CA LYS A 56 21.30 -8.93 -7.94
C LYS A 56 20.68 -7.78 -7.14
N LEU A 57 19.75 -7.04 -7.74
CA LEU A 57 19.00 -5.99 -7.06
C LEU A 57 18.19 -6.57 -5.90
N GLN A 58 17.58 -7.74 -6.10
CA GLN A 58 16.87 -8.41 -5.02
C GLN A 58 17.82 -8.79 -3.87
N GLU A 59 18.99 -9.36 -4.16
CA GLU A 59 20.00 -9.65 -3.12
C GLU A 59 20.47 -8.39 -2.38
N ILE A 60 20.65 -7.27 -3.08
CA ILE A 60 21.00 -5.98 -2.47
C ILE A 60 19.87 -5.51 -1.55
N GLY A 61 18.63 -5.61 -2.02
CA GLY A 61 17.44 -5.28 -1.24
C GLY A 61 17.27 -6.14 0.00
N ASP A 62 17.55 -7.43 -0.09
CA ASP A 62 17.44 -8.37 1.03
C ASP A 62 18.53 -8.13 2.09
N ARG A 63 19.71 -7.62 1.70
CA ARG A 63 20.81 -7.33 2.63
C ARG A 63 20.71 -5.96 3.30
N ILE A 64 20.42 -4.92 2.53
CA ILE A 64 20.53 -3.52 2.97
C ILE A 64 19.14 -2.93 3.24
N GLY A 65 18.08 -3.51 2.65
CA GLY A 65 16.76 -2.90 2.60
C GLY A 65 16.73 -1.77 1.56
N TYR A 66 15.64 -1.71 0.78
CA TYR A 66 15.35 -0.52 -0.01
C TYR A 66 14.60 0.49 0.86
N PRO A 67 14.79 1.80 0.69
CA PRO A 67 13.98 2.80 1.38
C PRO A 67 12.49 2.65 1.02
N PRO A 68 11.57 3.23 1.81
CA PRO A 68 10.16 3.26 1.46
C PRO A 68 9.96 3.98 0.12
N SER A 69 9.01 3.46 -0.68
CA SER A 69 8.57 4.18 -1.88
C SER A 69 7.93 5.52 -1.50
N GLU A 70 7.94 6.50 -2.41
CA GLU A 70 7.29 7.81 -2.19
C GLU A 70 5.83 7.68 -1.75
N LYS A 71 5.12 6.68 -2.28
CA LYS A 71 3.73 6.39 -1.91
C LYS A 71 3.61 5.91 -0.47
N GLN A 72 4.55 5.09 0.00
CA GLN A 72 4.59 4.63 1.39
C GLN A 72 4.89 5.82 2.31
N SER A 73 5.92 6.62 2.00
CA SER A 73 6.27 7.81 2.78
C SER A 73 5.13 8.81 2.88
N ALA A 74 4.47 9.12 1.76
CA ALA A 74 3.31 10.01 1.74
C ALA A 74 2.12 9.46 2.53
N LEU A 75 1.91 8.14 2.51
CA LEU A 75 0.84 7.51 3.28
C LEU A 75 1.12 7.55 4.79
N ILE A 76 2.36 7.33 5.21
CA ILE A 76 2.79 7.45 6.61
C ILE A 76 2.50 8.86 7.13
N LEU A 77 2.94 9.90 6.40
CA LEU A 77 2.68 11.30 6.77
C LEU A 77 1.18 11.59 6.89
N LYS A 78 0.39 11.18 5.90
CA LYS A 78 -1.06 11.37 5.92
C LYS A 78 -1.73 10.69 7.11
N LEU A 79 -1.30 9.48 7.47
CA LEU A 79 -1.87 8.75 8.61
C LEU A 79 -1.45 9.39 9.94
N ALA A 80 -0.22 9.90 10.04
CA ALA A 80 0.24 10.68 11.19
C ALA A 80 -0.65 11.91 11.41
N ASP A 81 -0.90 12.68 10.33
CA ASP A 81 -1.77 13.85 10.36
C ASP A 81 -3.20 13.48 10.79
N GLN A 82 -3.73 12.36 10.30
CA GLN A 82 -5.06 11.88 10.66
C GLN A 82 -5.19 11.47 12.14
N LEU A 83 -4.10 10.97 12.72
CA LEU A 83 -4.02 10.58 14.12
C LEU A 83 -3.68 11.77 15.03
N GLY A 84 -3.20 12.89 14.46
CA GLY A 84 -2.76 14.05 15.22
C GLY A 84 -1.46 13.83 16.00
N ILE A 85 -0.66 12.83 15.59
CA ILE A 85 0.64 12.49 16.22
C ILE A 85 1.79 12.98 15.35
N GLY A 86 2.92 13.34 16.00
CA GLY A 86 4.10 13.83 15.31
C GLY A 86 4.82 12.73 14.52
N LEU A 87 5.58 13.14 13.48
CA LEU A 87 6.37 12.19 12.68
C LEU A 87 7.38 11.42 13.54
N ASP A 88 8.01 12.09 14.52
CA ASP A 88 8.97 11.44 15.43
C ASP A 88 8.33 10.31 16.24
N GLU A 89 7.09 10.52 16.71
CA GLU A 89 6.34 9.50 17.45
C GLU A 89 5.99 8.31 16.53
N VAL A 90 5.56 8.60 15.30
CA VAL A 90 5.26 7.59 14.28
C VAL A 90 6.48 6.76 13.93
N LEU A 91 7.62 7.39 13.68
CA LEU A 91 8.87 6.70 13.37
C LEU A 91 9.38 5.89 14.58
N GLY A 92 9.16 6.40 15.79
CA GLY A 92 9.39 5.69 17.04
C GLY A 92 8.64 4.35 17.15
N LEU A 93 7.44 4.21 16.56
CA LEU A 93 6.71 2.94 16.52
C LEU A 93 7.39 1.85 15.68
N ALA A 94 8.32 2.26 14.81
CA ALA A 94 9.18 1.39 14.01
C ALA A 94 10.62 1.35 14.51
N GLY A 95 10.96 2.08 15.59
CA GLY A 95 12.29 2.12 16.17
C GLY A 95 13.33 2.86 15.33
N VAL A 96 12.89 3.76 14.45
CA VAL A 96 13.76 4.55 13.56
C VAL A 96 13.57 6.05 13.82
N THR A 97 14.52 6.87 13.36
CA THR A 97 14.46 8.32 13.53
C THR A 97 14.08 9.07 12.25
N GLU A 98 14.37 8.50 11.09
CA GLU A 98 14.07 9.12 9.81
C GLU A 98 13.32 8.17 8.86
N ILE A 99 12.51 8.73 7.95
CA ILE A 99 11.78 7.95 6.93
C ILE A 99 12.70 7.06 6.08
N PRO A 100 13.89 7.51 5.62
CA PRO A 100 14.78 6.68 4.80
C PRO A 100 15.33 5.43 5.50
N GLU A 101 15.29 5.39 6.85
CA GLU A 101 15.70 4.22 7.64
C GLU A 101 14.66 3.09 7.61
N LEU A 102 13.43 3.40 7.18
CA LEU A 102 12.42 2.37 6.94
C LEU A 102 12.80 1.53 5.72
N THR A 103 12.31 0.30 5.70
CA THR A 103 12.43 -0.57 4.53
C THR A 103 11.11 -0.62 3.77
N GLY A 104 11.18 -0.36 2.46
CA GLY A 104 10.08 -0.42 1.52
C GLY A 104 9.76 -1.85 1.06
N GLY A 105 8.74 -1.98 0.21
CA GLY A 105 8.24 -3.28 -0.24
C GLY A 105 7.09 -3.81 0.61
N GLY A 106 6.49 -4.94 0.20
CA GLY A 106 5.27 -5.50 0.82
C GLY A 106 5.48 -5.96 2.26
N ASP A 107 6.65 -6.51 2.55
CA ASP A 107 7.02 -7.06 3.87
C ASP A 107 8.06 -6.18 4.59
N GLY A 108 8.30 -4.95 4.11
CA GLY A 108 9.23 -4.01 4.73
C GLY A 108 8.62 -3.29 5.94
N THR A 109 9.48 -2.71 6.79
CA THR A 109 9.08 -2.02 8.03
C THR A 109 8.16 -0.83 7.76
N ALA A 110 8.24 -0.20 6.59
CA ALA A 110 7.29 0.84 6.17
C ALA A 110 5.87 0.29 6.01
N SER A 111 5.71 -0.88 5.40
CA SER A 111 4.40 -1.52 5.23
C SER A 111 3.82 -1.99 6.55
N GLU A 112 4.65 -2.52 7.45
CA GLU A 112 4.24 -2.88 8.81
C GLU A 112 3.77 -1.65 9.61
N LEU A 113 4.54 -0.55 9.56
CA LEU A 113 4.19 0.72 10.20
C LEU A 113 2.87 1.26 9.67
N ILE A 114 2.69 1.31 8.34
CA ILE A 114 1.41 1.70 7.71
C ILE A 114 0.27 0.83 8.23
N GLY A 115 0.48 -0.48 8.35
CA GLY A 115 -0.52 -1.41 8.89
C GLY A 115 -0.93 -1.05 10.32
N LYS A 116 0.01 -0.72 11.20
CA LYS A 116 -0.25 -0.26 12.57
C LYS A 116 -1.02 1.07 12.57
N LEU A 117 -0.57 2.05 11.80
CA LEU A 117 -1.21 3.37 11.71
C LEU A 117 -2.64 3.28 11.18
N ILE A 118 -2.89 2.42 10.19
CA ILE A 118 -4.25 2.16 9.68
C ILE A 118 -5.13 1.60 10.80
N GLN A 119 -4.64 0.65 11.61
CA GLN A 119 -5.41 0.11 12.74
C GLN A 119 -5.76 1.21 13.74
N MET A 120 -4.78 2.02 14.16
CA MET A 120 -5.03 3.15 15.05
C MET A 120 -6.05 4.14 14.48
N THR A 121 -5.97 4.40 13.16
CA THR A 121 -6.90 5.32 12.49
C THR A 121 -8.33 4.79 12.45
N ARG A 122 -8.52 3.46 12.45
CA ARG A 122 -9.85 2.84 12.43
C ARG A 122 -10.62 3.03 13.73
N ASP A 123 -9.90 3.14 14.84
CA ASP A 123 -10.46 3.30 16.18
C ASP A 123 -10.75 4.78 16.52
N LEU A 124 -10.34 5.72 15.65
CA LEU A 124 -10.72 7.12 15.80
C LEU A 124 -12.24 7.30 15.71
N PRO A 125 -12.81 8.34 16.33
CA PRO A 125 -14.21 8.71 16.16
C PRO A 125 -14.57 8.86 14.68
N SER A 126 -15.79 8.44 14.35
CA SER A 126 -16.36 8.60 13.02
C SER A 126 -16.37 10.07 12.60
N THR A 127 -16.18 10.33 11.31
CA THR A 127 -16.17 11.71 10.80
C THR A 127 -17.61 12.21 10.61
N GLU A 128 -17.82 13.53 10.66
CA GLU A 128 -19.13 14.15 10.40
C GLU A 128 -19.77 13.65 9.09
N ALA A 129 -18.99 13.60 7.99
CA ALA A 129 -19.47 13.07 6.72
C ALA A 129 -19.89 11.59 6.74
N GLN A 130 -19.33 10.78 7.65
CA GLN A 130 -19.75 9.39 7.84
C GLN A 130 -21.08 9.34 8.59
N VAL A 131 -21.21 10.16 9.64
CA VAL A 131 -22.44 10.33 10.43
C VAL A 131 -23.59 10.78 9.54
N GLU A 132 -23.43 11.87 8.79
CA GLU A 132 -24.45 12.38 7.85
C GLU A 132 -24.87 11.34 6.81
N LEU A 133 -23.91 10.58 6.28
CA LEU A 133 -24.20 9.53 5.32
C LEU A 133 -24.99 8.38 5.96
N ILE A 134 -24.72 8.02 7.21
CA ILE A 134 -25.47 7.00 7.94
C ILE A 134 -26.91 7.48 8.12
N GLU A 135 -27.12 8.71 8.61
CA GLU A 135 -28.46 9.28 8.81
C GLU A 135 -29.28 9.27 7.52
N LYS A 136 -28.68 9.70 6.41
CA LYS A 136 -29.31 9.66 5.09
C LYS A 136 -29.67 8.23 4.66
N LEU A 137 -28.79 7.26 4.90
CA LEU A 137 -29.06 5.86 4.55
C LEU A 137 -30.15 5.25 5.43
N VAL A 138 -30.21 5.62 6.72
CA VAL A 138 -31.25 5.21 7.66
C VAL A 138 -32.62 5.69 7.17
N GLU A 139 -32.72 6.97 6.82
CA GLU A 139 -33.94 7.57 6.26
C GLU A 139 -34.36 6.88 4.95
N GLN A 140 -33.43 6.70 4.01
CA GLN A 140 -33.71 6.08 2.71
C GLN A 140 -34.18 4.63 2.79
N ASN A 141 -33.75 3.88 3.81
CA ASN A 141 -34.12 2.48 4.00
C ASN A 141 -35.28 2.31 4.99
N GLU A 142 -35.89 3.41 5.44
CA GLU A 142 -36.98 3.42 6.42
C GLU A 142 -36.65 2.62 7.69
N LYS A 143 -35.38 2.67 8.11
CA LYS A 143 -34.89 1.99 9.32
C LYS A 143 -34.86 2.93 10.51
N SER A 144 -34.83 2.37 11.72
CA SER A 144 -34.51 3.16 12.91
C SER A 144 -33.00 3.29 13.09
N LEU A 145 -32.53 4.46 13.55
CA LEU A 145 -31.11 4.67 13.84
C LEU A 145 -30.61 3.68 14.92
N SER A 146 -31.43 3.43 15.94
CA SER A 146 -31.12 2.46 17.01
C SER A 146 -30.88 1.04 16.48
N GLU A 147 -31.70 0.57 15.54
CA GLU A 147 -31.50 -0.73 14.88
C GLU A 147 -30.14 -0.78 14.19
N VAL A 148 -29.76 0.27 13.46
CA VAL A 148 -28.50 0.32 12.72
C VAL A 148 -27.28 0.37 13.65
N LEU A 149 -27.31 1.20 14.70
CA LEU A 149 -26.24 1.30 15.70
C LEU A 149 -26.03 -0.04 16.45
N SER A 150 -27.12 -0.75 16.75
CA SER A 150 -27.04 -2.06 17.42
C SER A 150 -26.23 -3.10 16.62
N THR A 151 -26.14 -2.95 15.29
CA THR A 151 -25.38 -3.90 14.43
C THR A 151 -23.86 -3.85 14.63
N VAL A 152 -23.37 -2.82 15.32
CA VAL A 152 -21.97 -2.63 15.70
C VAL A 152 -21.83 -2.50 17.22
N GLY A 153 -22.91 -2.72 17.99
CA GLY A 153 -22.90 -2.64 19.45
C GLY A 153 -22.88 -1.21 20.02
N ALA A 154 -23.07 -0.18 19.19
CA ALA A 154 -23.13 1.21 19.64
C ALA A 154 -24.55 1.56 20.16
N ARG A 155 -24.61 2.39 21.20
CA ARG A 155 -25.88 2.92 21.74
C ARG A 155 -26.21 4.28 21.16
N ASP A 156 -25.18 5.07 20.89
CA ASP A 156 -25.30 6.43 20.38
C ASP A 156 -24.38 6.63 19.16
N ILE A 157 -24.76 7.55 18.27
CA ILE A 157 -24.00 7.84 17.05
C ILE A 157 -22.62 8.44 17.36
N SER A 158 -22.47 9.11 18.50
CA SER A 158 -21.20 9.64 19.00
C SER A 158 -20.21 8.58 19.47
N GLU A 159 -20.68 7.36 19.76
CA GLU A 159 -19.83 6.22 20.15
C GLU A 159 -19.17 5.54 18.94
N LEU A 160 -19.58 5.89 17.71
CA LEU A 160 -19.09 5.23 16.51
C LEU A 160 -17.64 5.57 16.21
N THR A 161 -16.83 4.52 16.02
CA THR A 161 -15.52 4.65 15.39
C THR A 161 -15.65 4.77 13.87
N LYS A 162 -14.56 5.17 13.20
CA LYS A 162 -14.49 5.18 11.73
C LYS A 162 -14.73 3.78 11.15
N SER A 163 -14.30 2.72 11.83
CA SER A 163 -14.54 1.34 11.41
C SER A 163 -16.01 0.98 11.51
N ASP A 164 -16.65 1.27 12.65
CA ASP A 164 -18.08 0.99 12.87
C ASP A 164 -18.95 1.69 11.82
N ALA A 165 -18.68 2.97 11.61
CA ALA A 165 -19.39 3.78 10.62
C ALA A 165 -19.21 3.22 9.20
N SER A 166 -18.01 2.79 8.84
CA SER A 166 -17.73 2.18 7.53
C SER A 166 -18.47 0.85 7.35
N ASP A 167 -18.54 0.03 8.40
CA ASP A 167 -19.25 -1.25 8.37
C ASP A 167 -20.76 -1.06 8.26
N ILE A 168 -21.34 -0.08 8.98
CA ILE A 168 -22.73 0.34 8.82
C ILE A 168 -22.99 0.77 7.38
N ILE A 169 -22.20 1.70 6.84
CA ILE A 169 -22.39 2.23 5.47
C ILE A 169 -22.30 1.10 4.43
N SER A 170 -21.37 0.17 4.60
CA SER A 170 -21.18 -0.99 3.71
C SER A 170 -22.42 -1.90 3.72
N LYS A 171 -22.94 -2.22 4.91
CA LYS A 171 -24.18 -3.02 5.07
C LYS A 171 -25.37 -2.31 4.45
N MET A 172 -25.57 -1.02 4.74
CA MET A 172 -26.70 -0.21 4.28
C MET A 172 -26.69 0.04 2.77
N LYS A 173 -25.51 0.20 2.15
CA LYS A 173 -25.39 0.29 0.68
C LYS A 173 -25.55 -1.05 -0.05
N GLY A 174 -25.82 -2.14 0.66
CA GLY A 174 -25.84 -3.50 0.09
C GLY A 174 -24.49 -3.96 -0.47
N ARG A 175 -23.40 -3.27 -0.11
CA ARG A 175 -22.02 -3.62 -0.48
C ARG A 175 -21.39 -4.47 0.62
N GLY A 176 -22.08 -5.52 1.06
CA GLY A 176 -21.44 -6.54 1.89
C GLY A 176 -20.17 -7.03 1.18
N ARG A 177 -19.08 -7.26 1.93
CA ARG A 177 -17.77 -7.78 1.46
C ARG A 177 -17.84 -9.21 0.85
N GLY A 178 -18.99 -9.60 0.29
CA GLY A 178 -19.31 -10.91 -0.27
C GLY A 178 -19.81 -10.81 -1.70
N ARG A 179 -18.98 -10.32 -2.62
CA ARG A 179 -19.07 -10.71 -4.03
C ARG A 179 -17.66 -10.97 -4.55
N SER A 180 -17.02 -11.94 -3.92
CA SER A 180 -15.95 -12.71 -4.55
C SER A 180 -16.43 -13.10 -5.95
N ARG A 181 -15.63 -12.74 -6.96
CA ARG A 181 -15.84 -13.13 -8.36
C ARG A 181 -16.13 -14.62 -8.38
N LYS A 182 -17.39 -14.98 -8.63
CA LYS A 182 -17.80 -16.35 -8.92
C LYS A 182 -16.96 -16.77 -10.13
N LYS A 183 -15.91 -17.57 -9.89
CA LYS A 183 -15.17 -18.27 -10.95
C LYS A 183 -16.23 -18.99 -11.78
N ARG A 184 -16.37 -18.58 -13.03
CA ARG A 184 -17.04 -19.40 -14.03
C ARG A 184 -16.19 -20.66 -14.15
N SER A 185 -16.75 -21.76 -13.66
CA SER A 185 -16.41 -23.11 -14.12
C SER A 185 -16.77 -23.24 -15.59
#